data_AF-A0A9W6K8J1-F1
#
_entry.id   AF-A0A9W6K8J1-F1
#
_cell.length_a   1.000
_cell.length_b   1.000
_cell.length_c   1.000
_cell.angle_alpha   90.00
_cell.angle_beta   90.00
_cell.angle_gamma   90.00
#
_symmetry.space_group_name_H-M   'P 1'
#
loop_
_entity.id
_entity.type
_entity.pdbx_description
1 polymer ?
#
loop_
_entity_poly.entity_id
_entity_poly.type
_entity_poly.pdbx_seq_one_letter_code
_entity_poly.pdbx_strand_id
1 'polypeptide(L)' 'MSTYQGHRVEDHQDFIFNQLLPSIVGYARDSGTPSEVVAFASFLSLATILHSKGVPRATIIAAMDAARVPTHLAPEVVQ' A
#
# COMPACT_ATOMS: atom_id res chain seq x y z
N MET A 1 -19.97 -7.16 -11.66
CA MET A 1 -20.38 -6.95 -10.25
C MET A 1 -19.35 -6.04 -9.61
N SER A 2 -19.70 -4.77 -9.38
CA SER A 2 -18.85 -3.78 -8.73
C SER A 2 -19.26 -3.71 -7.26
N THR A 3 -18.50 -4.36 -6.38
CA THR A 3 -18.72 -4.33 -4.92
C THR A 3 -18.02 -3.15 -4.25
N TYR A 4 -17.55 -2.16 -5.01
CA TYR A 4 -16.94 -0.96 -4.44
C TYR A 4 -18.03 0.00 -3.95
N GLN A 5 -18.66 -0.35 -2.83
CA GLN A 5 -19.66 0.49 -2.17
C GLN A 5 -18.97 1.61 -1.40
N GLY A 6 -18.56 2.69 -2.06
CA GLY A 6 -18.28 3.97 -1.41
C GLY A 6 -17.18 4.02 -0.33
N HIS A 7 -16.49 2.92 -0.04
CA HIS A 7 -15.38 2.89 0.91
C HIS A 7 -14.18 3.60 0.29
N ARG A 8 -13.82 4.71 0.91
CA ARG A 8 -12.66 5.50 0.54
C ARG A 8 -11.42 4.87 1.15
N VAL A 9 -10.26 5.01 0.50
CA VAL A 9 -8.98 4.56 1.09
C VAL A 9 -8.74 5.28 2.42
N GLU A 10 -9.24 6.51 2.51
CA GLU A 10 -9.27 7.37 3.69
C GLU A 10 -9.97 6.71 4.89
N ASP A 11 -11.01 5.91 4.67
CA ASP A 11 -11.74 5.21 5.74
C ASP A 11 -10.89 4.10 6.39
N HIS A 12 -9.78 3.73 5.76
CA HIS A 12 -8.87 2.70 6.21
C HIS A 12 -7.49 3.23 6.61
N GLN A 13 -7.31 4.55 6.68
CA GLN A 13 -6.02 5.18 7.00
C GLN A 13 -5.42 4.69 8.32
N ASP A 14 -6.23 4.59 9.38
CA ASP A 14 -5.73 4.13 10.69
C ASP A 14 -5.17 2.71 10.64
N PHE A 15 -5.83 1.81 9.93
CA PHE A 15 -5.31 0.46 9.72
C PHE A 15 -4.02 0.48 8.90
N ILE A 16 -4.00 1.25 7.80
CA ILE A 16 -2.85 1.33 6.91
C ILE A 16 -1.61 1.85 7.66
N PHE A 17 -1.73 2.97 8.37
CA PHE A 17 -0.59 3.63 9.01
C PHE A 17 -0.18 2.99 10.34
N ASN A 18 -1.13 2.51 11.14
CA ASN A 18 -0.82 2.01 12.49
C ASN A 18 -0.63 0.50 12.57
N GLN A 19 -1.04 -0.26 11.53
CA GLN A 19 -0.95 -1.72 11.56
C GLN A 19 -0.22 -2.27 10.33
N LEU A 20 -0.69 -1.95 9.11
CA LEU A 20 -0.16 -2.54 7.89
C LEU A 20 1.29 -2.12 7.62
N LEU A 21 1.56 -0.81 7.55
CA LEU A 21 2.92 -0.32 7.28
C LEU A 21 3.92 -0.74 8.38
N PRO A 22 3.61 -0.65 9.68
CA PRO A 22 4.49 -1.18 10.72
C PRO A 22 4.74 -2.67 10.61
N SER A 23 3.74 -3.48 10.19
CA SER A 23 3.94 -4.92 10.01
C SER A 23 4.92 -5.25 8.88
N ILE A 24 4.87 -4.49 7.78
CA ILE A 24 5.81 -4.61 6.65
C ILE A 24 7.23 -4.28 7.12
N VAL A 25 7.39 -3.18 7.86
CA VAL A 25 8.69 -2.74 8.39
C VAL A 25 9.22 -3.73 9.44
N GLY A 26 8.36 -4.27 10.30
CA GLY A 26 8.72 -5.28 11.29
C GLY A 26 9.25 -6.55 10.62
N TYR A 27 8.51 -7.09 9.65
CA TYR A 27 8.95 -8.25 8.88
C TYR A 27 10.27 -7.99 8.12
N ALA A 28 10.40 -6.81 7.49
CA ALA A 28 11.62 -6.42 6.79
C ALA A 28 12.84 -6.44 7.73
N ARG A 29 12.69 -5.89 8.93
CA ARG A 29 13.73 -5.93 9.96
C ARG A 29 14.07 -7.36 10.37
N ASP A 30 13.07 -8.18 10.71
CA ASP A 30 13.27 -9.52 11.25
C ASP A 30 13.88 -10.48 10.21
N SER A 31 13.54 -10.30 8.94
CA SER A 31 14.06 -11.08 7.82
C SER A 31 15.38 -10.56 7.23
N GLY A 32 15.84 -9.37 7.64
CA GLY A 32 17.01 -8.71 7.06
C GLY A 32 16.80 -8.25 5.61
N THR A 33 15.55 -8.12 5.16
CA THR A 33 15.21 -7.69 3.80
C THR A 33 14.95 -6.18 3.77
N PRO A 34 15.36 -5.42 2.74
CA PRO A 34 15.01 -4.01 2.61
C PRO A 34 13.50 -3.78 2.64
N SER A 35 13.04 -2.76 3.36
CA SER A 35 11.62 -2.44 3.54
C SER A 35 10.89 -2.21 2.23
N GLU A 36 11.57 -1.60 1.25
CA GLU A 36 11.02 -1.32 -0.08
C GLU A 36 10.73 -2.60 -0.84
N VAL A 37 11.59 -3.62 -0.69
CA VAL A 37 11.42 -4.92 -1.33
C VAL A 37 10.22 -5.65 -0.75
N VAL A 38 10.08 -5.66 0.58
CA VAL A 38 8.93 -6.28 1.26
C VAL A 38 7.63 -5.55 0.92
N ALA A 39 7.66 -4.21 0.92
CA ALA A 39 6.52 -3.39 0.53
C ALA A 39 6.09 -3.67 -0.92
N PHE A 40 7.05 -3.76 -1.84
CA PHE A 40 6.77 -4.07 -3.25
C PHE A 40 6.22 -5.48 -3.44
N ALA A 41 6.78 -6.48 -2.77
CA ALA A 41 6.26 -7.86 -2.79
C ALA A 41 4.83 -7.95 -2.22
N SER A 42 4.55 -7.21 -1.16
CA SER A 42 3.22 -7.10 -0.56
C SER A 42 2.23 -6.46 -1.53
N PHE A 43 2.62 -5.36 -2.17
CA PHE A 43 1.83 -4.68 -3.19
C PHE A 43 1.51 -5.60 -4.38
N LEU A 44 2.51 -6.31 -4.94
CA LEU A 44 2.30 -7.23 -6.05
C LEU A 44 1.33 -8.36 -5.68
N SER A 45 1.47 -8.90 -4.47
CA SER A 45 0.58 -9.95 -3.97
C SER A 45 -0.87 -9.46 -3.88
N LEU A 46 -1.08 -8.27 -3.30
CA LEU A 46 -2.40 -7.65 -3.19
C LEU A 46 -3.00 -7.32 -4.57
N ALA A 47 -2.21 -6.73 -5.47
CA ALA A 47 -2.63 -6.43 -6.84
C ALA A 47 -3.04 -7.69 -7.60
N THR A 48 -2.30 -8.79 -7.43
CA THR A 48 -2.63 -10.09 -8.04
C THR A 48 -3.94 -10.65 -7.50
N ILE A 49 -4.19 -10.54 -6.19
CA ILE A 49 -5.47 -10.94 -5.56
C ILE A 49 -6.63 -10.09 -6.09
N LEU A 50 -6.44 -8.77 -6.24
CA LEU A 50 -7.48 -7.91 -6.80
C LEU A 50 -7.77 -8.27 -8.26
N HIS A 51 -6.71 -8.52 -9.04
CA HIS A 51 -6.85 -8.93 -10.43
C HIS A 51 -7.58 -10.27 -10.57
N SER A 52 -7.25 -11.27 -9.74
CA SER A 52 -7.93 -12.57 -9.76
C SER A 52 -9.40 -12.48 -9.34
N LYS A 53 -9.78 -11.46 -8.56
CA LYS A 53 -11.18 -11.13 -8.24
C LYS A 53 -11.90 -10.33 -9.33
N GLY A 54 -11.25 -10.11 -10.48
CA GLY A 54 -11.84 -9.46 -11.65
C GLY A 54 -11.62 -7.95 -11.72
N VAL A 55 -10.75 -7.37 -10.88
CA VAL A 55 -10.35 -5.96 -11.04
C VAL A 55 -9.44 -5.84 -12.28
N PRO A 56 -9.80 -5.02 -13.28
CA PRO A 56 -8.98 -4.87 -14.47
C PRO A 56 -7.61 -4.25 -14.16
N ARG A 57 -6.57 -4.68 -14.88
CA ARG A 57 -5.23 -4.09 -14.78
C ARG A 57 -5.24 -2.56 -14.93
N ALA A 58 -6.02 -2.06 -15.89
CA ALA A 58 -6.16 -0.62 -16.13
C ALA A 58 -6.73 0.13 -14.90
N THR A 59 -7.66 -0.50 -14.16
CA THR A 59 -8.21 0.06 -12.93
C THR A 59 -7.18 0.11 -11.81
N ILE A 60 -6.35 -0.93 -11.66
CA ILE A 60 -5.26 -0.95 -10.67
C ILE A 60 -4.26 0.17 -10.97
N ILE A 61 -3.87 0.34 -12.23
CA ILE A 61 -2.95 1.42 -12.66
C ILE A 61 -3.56 2.79 -12.38
N ALA A 62 -4.81 3.02 -12.80
CA ALA A 62 -5.48 4.28 -12.56
C ALA A 62 -5.62 4.61 -11.05
N ALA A 63 -5.82 3.59 -10.21
CA ALA A 63 -5.86 3.76 -8.76
C ALA A 63 -4.49 4.14 -8.18
N MET A 64 -3.39 3.58 -8.71
CA MET A 64 -2.04 3.98 -8.31
C MET A 64 -1.74 5.43 -8.71
N ASP A 65 -2.10 5.82 -9.93
CA ASP A 65 -1.89 7.19 -10.42
C ASP A 65 -2.70 8.22 -9.61
N ALA A 66 -3.89 7.81 -9.13
CA ALA A 66 -4.75 8.63 -8.28
C ALA A 66 -4.33 8.63 -6.81
N ALA A 67 -3.49 7.69 -6.37
CA ALA A 67 -3.10 7.54 -4.97
C ALA A 67 -2.25 8.74 -4.53
N ARG A 68 -2.84 9.63 -3.74
CA ARG A 68 -2.14 10.74 -3.09
C ARG A 68 -1.69 10.30 -1.70
N VAL A 69 -0.66 9.48 -1.65
CA VAL A 69 0.01 9.21 -0.36
C VAL A 69 0.77 10.48 0.02
N PRO A 70 0.52 11.08 1.20
CA PRO A 70 1.40 12.11 1.72
C PRO A 70 2.75 11.44 2.01
N THR A 71 3.67 11.50 1.04
CA THR A 71 5.07 11.26 1.32
C THR A 71 5.52 12.46 2.14
N HIS A 72 5.53 12.30 3.47
CA HIS A 72 6.31 13.22 4.30
C HIS A 72 7.76 12.98 3.88
N LEU A 73 8.24 13.77 2.91
CA LEU A 73 9.64 14.08 2.78
C LEU A 73 9.96 14.77 4.11
N ALA A 74 10.32 14.02 5.14
CA ALA A 74 10.99 14.60 6.28
C ALA A 74 12.20 15.32 5.67
N PRO A 75 12.36 16.64 5.86
CA PRO A 75 13.58 17.30 5.43
C PRO A 75 14.72 16.52 6.05
N GLU A 76 15.66 16.05 5.24
CA GLU A 76 16.95 15.60 5.76
C GLU A 76 17.53 16.76 6.57
N VAL A 77 17.56 16.59 7.90
CA VAL A 77 18.30 17.38 8.89
C VAL A 77 17.94 18.87 9.02
N VAL A 78 17.31 19.21 10.15
CA VAL A 78 17.76 20.27 11.10
C VAL A 78 17.19 19.81 12.45
N GLN A 79 17.94 19.18 13.36
CA GLN A 79 19.00 19.72 14.22
C GLN A 79 19.89 18.59 14.77
#